data_AF-A0A178AGU5-F1
#
_entry.id   AF-A0A178AGU5-F1
#
_cell.length_a   1.000
_cell.length_b   1.000
_cell.length_c   1.000
_cell.angle_alpha   90.00
_cell.angle_beta   90.00
_cell.angle_gamma   90.00
#
_symmetry.space_group_name_H-M   'P 1'
#
loop_
_entity.id
_entity.type
_entity.pdbx_description
1 polymer ?
#
loop_
_entity_poly.entity_id
_entity_poly.type
_entity_poly.pdbx_seq_one_letter_code
_entity_poly.pdbx_strand_id
1 'polypeptide(L)'
;MDPFSITAGSVGIAGVAATSFEQLHSRISSFRQAPTDIQSVRTNLEHIRRPLSVLQQLTSPGEPSSDAALRDIETAGVAEVVQRCSRECDKFSTNIERWTKRSDPDKLVFWDRFLVGVWHKEKFRTFSAQLQSCLDTLQLTVQTAQLRVQLRDELVSVQDRECVMRKLHDLEKEIQAHLDLTTEHLKTTHSRIEQLEENHDGSPEMDQAINELQKRAENLQNDQVASGVVFAQAESSRSGIDIGKVVTSDNSNAYVGLPASVVGRVNLRVKEVTTQIGSTSHVGVFGEIKI
;
A
#
# COMPACT_ATOMS: atom_id res chain seq x y z
N MET A 1 -0.52 24.88 -26.98
CA MET A 1 -0.83 24.62 -25.56
C MET A 1 -1.11 23.14 -25.46
N ASP A 2 -0.19 22.38 -24.87
CA ASP A 2 -0.29 20.93 -24.69
C ASP A 2 -1.23 20.58 -23.52
N PRO A 3 -2.23 19.70 -23.73
CA PRO A 3 -3.21 19.33 -22.69
C PRO A 3 -2.68 18.30 -21.67
N PHE A 4 -1.41 17.91 -21.74
CA PHE A 4 -0.76 16.95 -20.83
C PHE A 4 0.19 17.60 -19.82
N SER A 5 0.22 18.93 -19.72
CA SER A 5 0.92 19.63 -18.63
C SER A 5 0.09 19.61 -17.35
N ILE A 6 -0.26 18.41 -16.88
CA ILE A 6 -0.68 18.21 -15.49
C ILE A 6 0.59 18.40 -14.68
N THR A 7 0.55 19.36 -13.77
CA THR A 7 1.52 19.62 -12.71
C THR A 7 1.96 18.29 -12.07
N ALA A 8 3.10 17.77 -12.54
CA ALA A 8 3.51 16.37 -12.42
C ALA A 8 4.19 16.06 -11.07
N GLY A 9 3.53 16.42 -9.97
CA GLY A 9 3.88 16.00 -8.61
C GLY A 9 2.82 15.08 -8.03
N SER A 10 3.10 14.54 -6.84
CA SER A 10 2.17 13.78 -5.98
C SER A 10 0.76 14.38 -5.88
N VAL A 11 0.61 15.70 -6.11
CA VAL A 11 -0.65 16.47 -6.23
C VAL A 11 -1.60 15.85 -7.26
N GLY A 12 -1.11 15.60 -8.47
CA GLY A 12 -1.93 15.08 -9.57
C GLY A 12 -2.39 13.65 -9.28
N ILE A 13 -1.54 12.86 -8.64
CA ILE A 13 -1.82 11.45 -8.32
C ILE A 13 -2.90 11.35 -7.23
N ALA A 14 -2.83 12.16 -6.17
CA ALA A 14 -3.85 12.20 -5.13
C ALA A 14 -5.21 12.71 -5.64
N GLY A 15 -5.21 13.70 -6.54
CA GLY A 15 -6.43 14.22 -7.17
C GLY A 15 -7.11 13.21 -8.09
N VAL A 16 -6.34 12.55 -8.96
CA VAL A 16 -6.84 11.49 -9.85
C VAL A 16 -7.39 10.32 -9.04
N ALA A 17 -6.66 9.88 -8.02
CA ALA A 17 -7.10 8.79 -7.18
C ALA A 17 -8.38 9.12 -6.41
N ALA A 18 -8.49 10.30 -5.81
CA ALA A 18 -9.72 10.75 -5.15
C ALA A 18 -10.93 10.68 -6.10
N THR A 19 -10.74 11.06 -7.36
CA THR A 19 -11.81 10.96 -8.37
C THR A 19 -12.19 9.49 -8.62
N SER A 20 -11.22 8.59 -8.79
CA SER A 20 -11.48 7.15 -8.94
C SER A 20 -12.23 6.55 -7.75
N PHE A 21 -11.81 6.90 -6.52
CA PHE A 21 -12.43 6.41 -5.29
C PHE A 21 -13.88 6.92 -5.15
N GLU A 22 -14.12 8.20 -5.39
CA GLU A 22 -15.47 8.80 -5.32
C GLU A 22 -16.39 8.23 -6.40
N GLN A 23 -15.90 8.03 -7.62
CA GLN A 23 -16.67 7.38 -8.68
C GLN A 23 -17.08 5.97 -8.30
N LEU A 24 -16.15 5.20 -7.72
CA LEU A 24 -16.45 3.84 -7.29
C LEU A 24 -17.42 3.83 -6.10
N HIS A 25 -17.21 4.69 -5.10
CA HIS A 25 -18.10 4.82 -3.94
C HIS A 25 -19.52 5.22 -4.37
N SER A 26 -19.66 6.21 -5.25
CA SER A 26 -20.95 6.63 -5.81
C SER A 26 -21.66 5.48 -6.54
N ARG A 27 -20.92 4.71 -7.35
CA ARG A 27 -21.48 3.54 -8.04
C ARG A 27 -21.94 2.48 -7.04
N ILE A 28 -21.11 2.16 -6.05
CA ILE A 28 -21.43 1.15 -5.03
C ILE A 28 -22.61 1.59 -4.15
N SER A 29 -22.64 2.84 -3.72
CA SER A 29 -23.70 3.39 -2.88
C SER A 29 -25.04 3.50 -3.60
N SER A 30 -25.01 3.54 -4.94
CA SER A 30 -26.22 3.49 -5.76
C SER A 30 -26.96 2.15 -5.70
N PHE A 31 -26.37 1.10 -5.08
CA PHE A 31 -26.98 -0.21 -4.86
C PHE A 31 -27.71 -0.25 -3.51
N ARG A 32 -29.02 -0.56 -3.52
CA ARG A 32 -29.91 -0.50 -2.34
C ARG A 32 -29.66 -1.60 -1.30
N GLN A 33 -29.22 -2.78 -1.73
CA GLN A 33 -28.65 -3.83 -0.88
C GLN A 33 -27.40 -4.37 -1.56
N ALA A 34 -26.28 -4.22 -0.87
CA ALA A 34 -24.97 -4.67 -1.30
C ALA A 34 -24.59 -5.95 -0.54
N PRO A 35 -24.06 -6.98 -1.20
CA PRO A 35 -23.41 -8.12 -0.56
C PRO A 35 -22.38 -7.69 0.49
N THR A 36 -22.15 -8.49 1.53
CA THR A 36 -21.23 -8.16 2.63
C THR A 36 -19.84 -7.75 2.13
N ASP A 37 -19.34 -8.43 1.11
CA ASP A 37 -18.05 -8.15 0.47
C ASP A 37 -18.03 -6.74 -0.19
N ILE A 38 -19.14 -6.28 -0.78
CA ILE A 38 -19.30 -4.91 -1.31
C ILE A 38 -19.40 -3.89 -0.17
N GLN A 39 -20.10 -4.23 0.91
CA GLN A 39 -20.25 -3.33 2.05
C GLN A 39 -18.89 -3.05 2.69
N SER A 40 -18.01 -4.07 2.80
CA SER A 40 -16.63 -3.88 3.24
C SER A 40 -15.89 -2.88 2.35
N VAL A 41 -15.94 -3.07 1.02
CA VAL A 41 -15.32 -2.15 0.06
C VAL A 41 -15.86 -0.73 0.22
N ARG A 42 -17.18 -0.57 0.39
CA ARG A 42 -17.80 0.75 0.61
C ARG A 42 -17.29 1.41 1.87
N THR A 43 -17.30 0.70 3.00
CA THR A 43 -16.81 1.22 4.29
C THR A 43 -15.35 1.66 4.18
N ASN A 44 -14.51 0.90 3.49
CA ASN A 44 -13.10 1.26 3.35
C ASN A 44 -12.86 2.41 2.37
N LEU A 45 -13.69 2.56 1.33
CA LEU A 45 -13.72 3.77 0.51
C LEU A 45 -14.17 5.00 1.31
N GLU A 46 -15.05 4.84 2.30
CA GLU A 46 -15.41 5.94 3.22
C GLU A 46 -14.26 6.28 4.16
N HIS A 47 -13.58 5.27 4.70
CA HIS A 47 -12.44 5.45 5.61
C HIS A 47 -11.24 6.12 4.93
N ILE A 48 -11.00 5.85 3.65
CA ILE A 48 -9.84 6.38 2.92
C ILE A 48 -10.00 7.85 2.49
N ARG A 49 -11.24 8.36 2.47
CA ARG A 49 -11.55 9.75 2.10
C ARG A 49 -10.80 10.74 2.99
N ARG A 50 -10.72 10.46 4.29
CA ARG A 50 -10.01 11.33 5.26
C ARG A 50 -8.49 11.31 5.04
N PRO A 51 -7.80 10.16 5.00
CA PRO A 51 -6.39 10.06 4.60
C PRO A 51 -6.07 10.80 3.29
N LEU A 52 -6.87 10.61 2.24
CA LEU A 52 -6.67 11.28 0.95
C LEU A 52 -6.85 12.80 1.02
N SER A 53 -7.84 13.27 1.78
CA SER A 53 -8.03 14.71 1.97
C SER A 53 -6.83 15.36 2.68
N VAL A 54 -6.20 14.64 3.62
CA VAL A 54 -4.98 15.11 4.27
C VAL A 54 -3.81 15.15 3.29
N LEU A 55 -3.66 14.13 2.44
CA LEU A 55 -2.65 14.16 1.37
C LEU A 55 -2.87 15.37 0.44
N GLN A 56 -4.10 15.63 0.01
CA GLN A 56 -4.41 16.79 -0.85
C GLN A 56 -4.09 18.13 -0.17
N GLN A 57 -4.36 18.26 1.13
CA GLN A 57 -4.05 19.46 1.91
C GLN A 57 -2.54 19.65 2.07
N LEU A 58 -1.79 18.59 2.40
CA LEU A 58 -0.33 18.62 2.53
C LEU A 58 0.39 18.93 1.22
N THR A 59 -0.30 18.76 0.09
CA THR A 59 0.25 18.95 -1.25
C THR A 59 -0.25 20.23 -1.92
N SER A 60 -0.98 21.08 -1.19
CA SER A 60 -1.44 22.37 -1.71
C SER A 60 -0.31 23.43 -1.66
N PRO A 61 -0.03 24.15 -2.77
CA PRO A 61 1.08 25.10 -2.82
C PRO A 61 0.79 26.31 -1.92
N GLY A 62 1.60 26.51 -0.87
CA GLY A 62 1.50 27.72 -0.03
C GLY A 62 2.05 27.62 1.40
N GLU A 63 2.23 26.42 1.95
CA GLU A 63 2.80 26.28 3.31
C GLU A 63 4.30 25.94 3.29
N PRO A 64 5.15 26.64 4.08
CA PRO A 64 6.58 26.38 4.19
C PRO A 64 6.93 25.04 4.89
N SER A 65 5.95 24.36 5.48
CA SER A 65 6.04 22.98 5.98
C SER A 65 5.94 21.91 4.88
N SER A 66 5.53 22.30 3.66
CA SER A 66 5.15 21.35 2.62
C SER A 66 6.32 20.65 1.94
N ASP A 67 7.49 21.27 1.75
CA ASP A 67 8.59 20.62 0.99
C ASP A 67 9.18 19.38 1.67
N ALA A 68 9.35 19.41 3.00
CA ALA A 68 9.87 18.27 3.75
C ALA A 68 8.80 17.16 3.92
N ALA A 69 7.54 17.56 4.15
CA ALA A 69 6.41 16.65 4.22
C ALA A 69 6.13 15.98 2.87
N LEU A 70 6.26 16.73 1.77
CA LEU A 70 6.12 16.22 0.41
C LEU A 70 7.22 15.24 0.06
N ARG A 71 8.47 15.54 0.39
CA ARG A 71 9.58 14.60 0.25
C ARG A 71 9.38 13.33 1.07
N ASP A 72 8.78 13.42 2.26
CA ASP A 72 8.47 12.25 3.08
C ASP A 72 7.33 11.43 2.50
N ILE A 73 6.32 12.07 1.91
CA ILE A 73 5.23 11.41 1.17
C ILE A 73 5.76 10.74 -0.10
N GLU A 74 6.68 11.39 -0.83
CA GLU A 74 7.33 10.85 -2.03
C GLU A 74 8.27 9.69 -1.69
N THR A 75 9.16 9.85 -0.71
CA THR A 75 10.01 8.73 -0.24
C THR A 75 9.19 7.62 0.40
N ALA A 76 7.98 7.92 0.90
CA ALA A 76 7.10 6.92 1.46
C ALA A 76 6.49 5.95 0.43
N GLY A 77 6.66 6.21 -0.86
CA GLY A 77 6.02 5.41 -1.91
C GLY A 77 4.51 5.63 -1.99
N VAL A 78 4.00 6.71 -1.36
CA VAL A 78 2.56 7.01 -1.31
C VAL A 78 2.02 7.19 -2.71
N ALA A 79 2.77 7.83 -3.60
CA ALA A 79 2.37 8.06 -4.98
C ALA A 79 2.12 6.74 -5.73
N GLU A 80 3.03 5.77 -5.60
CA GLU A 80 2.93 4.46 -6.24
C GLU A 80 1.73 3.67 -5.69
N VAL A 81 1.54 3.67 -4.37
CA VAL A 81 0.41 2.99 -3.70
C VAL A 81 -0.92 3.64 -4.12
N VAL A 82 -1.03 4.96 -4.05
CA VAL A 82 -2.22 5.73 -4.47
C VAL A 82 -2.55 5.46 -5.94
N GLN A 83 -1.57 5.53 -6.83
CA GLN A 83 -1.77 5.30 -8.25
C GLN A 83 -2.23 3.86 -8.53
N ARG A 84 -1.66 2.89 -7.83
CA ARG A 84 -2.07 1.49 -7.93
C ARG A 84 -3.52 1.30 -7.47
N CYS A 85 -3.89 1.84 -6.32
CA CYS A 85 -5.25 1.71 -5.81
C CYS A 85 -6.27 2.41 -6.71
N SER A 86 -5.94 3.58 -7.25
CA SER A 86 -6.75 4.27 -8.27
C SER A 86 -7.00 3.38 -9.49
N ARG A 87 -5.96 2.74 -10.04
CA ARG A 87 -6.11 1.81 -11.18
C ARG A 87 -7.00 0.62 -10.85
N GLU A 88 -6.87 0.04 -9.65
CA GLU A 88 -7.73 -1.07 -9.23
C GLU A 88 -9.18 -0.62 -9.03
N CYS A 89 -9.40 0.58 -8.49
CA CYS A 89 -10.74 1.18 -8.42
C CYS A 89 -11.36 1.39 -9.80
N ASP A 90 -10.61 1.93 -10.77
CA ASP A 90 -11.08 2.16 -12.13
C ASP A 90 -11.42 0.85 -12.85
N LYS A 91 -10.57 -0.17 -12.69
CA LYS A 91 -10.81 -1.52 -13.22
C LYS A 91 -12.09 -2.10 -12.63
N PHE A 92 -12.26 -2.00 -11.31
CA PHE A 92 -13.43 -2.52 -10.63
C PHE A 92 -14.72 -1.77 -11.02
N SER A 93 -14.65 -0.44 -11.10
CA SER A 93 -15.72 0.43 -11.59
C SER A 93 -16.15 0.07 -13.02
N THR A 94 -15.18 -0.14 -13.92
CA THR A 94 -15.42 -0.55 -15.31
C THR A 94 -16.01 -1.96 -15.40
N ASN A 95 -15.59 -2.87 -14.51
CA ASN A 95 -16.15 -4.22 -14.44
C ASN A 95 -17.60 -4.17 -13.97
N ILE A 96 -17.90 -3.44 -12.88
CA ILE A 96 -19.27 -3.19 -12.42
C ILE A 96 -20.11 -2.63 -13.57
N GLU A 97 -19.62 -1.60 -14.27
CA GLU A 97 -20.35 -0.99 -15.39
C GLU A 97 -20.69 -2.01 -16.47
N ARG A 98 -19.71 -2.81 -16.91
CA ARG A 98 -19.92 -3.87 -17.89
C ARG A 98 -20.94 -4.90 -17.42
N TRP A 99 -20.90 -5.28 -16.14
CA TRP A 99 -21.85 -6.24 -15.58
C TRP A 99 -23.27 -5.66 -15.46
N THR A 100 -23.38 -4.37 -15.15
CA THR A 100 -24.68 -3.68 -14.97
C THR A 100 -25.30 -3.14 -16.27
N LYS A 101 -24.55 -3.13 -17.39
CA LYS A 101 -24.97 -2.50 -18.66
C LYS A 101 -26.25 -3.07 -19.28
N ARG A 102 -26.69 -4.27 -18.87
CA ARG A 102 -27.90 -4.96 -19.37
C ARG A 102 -29.01 -5.09 -18.32
N SER A 103 -28.87 -4.48 -17.14
CA SER A 103 -29.79 -4.67 -16.02
C SER A 103 -30.76 -3.47 -15.88
N ASP A 104 -32.06 -3.76 -15.79
CA ASP A 104 -33.16 -2.82 -15.53
C ASP A 104 -33.01 -2.11 -14.16
N PRO A 105 -33.76 -1.01 -13.87
CA PRO A 105 -33.47 -0.05 -12.81
C PRO A 105 -33.60 -0.58 -11.37
N ASP A 106 -34.14 -1.77 -11.17
CA ASP A 106 -34.12 -2.46 -9.87
C ASP A 106 -32.83 -3.26 -9.69
N LYS A 107 -31.80 -2.52 -9.25
CA LYS A 107 -30.44 -3.00 -8.99
C LYS A 107 -30.32 -4.17 -7.98
N LEU A 108 -31.41 -4.52 -7.30
CA LEU A 108 -31.52 -5.68 -6.39
C LEU A 108 -31.42 -7.00 -7.16
N VAL A 109 -32.11 -7.12 -8.30
CA VAL A 109 -32.14 -8.35 -9.10
C VAL A 109 -30.77 -8.67 -9.72
N PHE A 110 -29.93 -7.63 -9.90
CA PHE A 110 -28.58 -7.80 -10.43
C PHE A 110 -27.68 -8.57 -9.46
N TRP A 111 -27.62 -8.20 -8.17
CA TRP A 111 -26.73 -8.86 -7.21
C TRP A 111 -27.11 -10.32 -7.01
N ASP A 112 -28.41 -10.60 -6.89
CA ASP A 112 -28.89 -11.98 -6.78
C ASP A 112 -28.55 -12.77 -8.03
N ARG A 113 -28.82 -12.25 -9.23
CA ARG A 113 -28.55 -12.99 -10.47
C ARG A 113 -27.07 -13.12 -10.80
N PHE A 114 -26.25 -12.13 -10.44
CA PHE A 114 -24.80 -12.11 -10.67
C PHE A 114 -24.06 -13.02 -9.70
N LEU A 115 -24.45 -13.06 -8.42
CA LEU A 115 -23.82 -13.90 -7.40
C LEU A 115 -24.25 -15.36 -7.42
N VAL A 116 -25.35 -15.70 -8.12
CA VAL A 116 -25.80 -17.09 -8.31
C VAL A 116 -24.83 -17.90 -9.19
N GLY A 117 -24.02 -17.25 -10.03
CA GLY A 117 -22.91 -17.91 -10.71
C GLY A 117 -21.69 -18.04 -9.81
N VAL A 118 -21.30 -19.28 -9.47
CA VAL A 118 -20.08 -19.58 -8.65
C VAL A 118 -18.86 -18.84 -9.17
N TRP A 119 -18.69 -18.82 -10.50
CA TRP A 119 -17.62 -18.09 -11.20
C TRP A 119 -17.62 -16.57 -10.92
N HIS A 120 -18.78 -15.94 -11.05
CA HIS A 120 -18.92 -14.49 -10.86
C HIS A 120 -18.73 -14.10 -9.39
N LYS A 121 -19.15 -14.95 -8.46
CA LYS A 121 -18.95 -14.78 -7.01
C LYS A 121 -17.46 -14.84 -6.62
N GLU A 122 -16.70 -15.79 -7.16
CA GLU A 122 -15.25 -15.89 -6.87
C GLU A 122 -14.45 -14.74 -7.49
N LYS A 123 -14.71 -14.41 -8.75
CA LYS A 123 -14.09 -13.25 -9.42
C LYS A 123 -14.36 -11.96 -8.65
N PHE A 124 -15.62 -11.78 -8.22
CA PHE A 124 -16.03 -10.62 -7.43
C PHE A 124 -15.31 -10.54 -6.08
N ARG A 125 -15.21 -11.66 -5.35
CA ARG A 125 -14.48 -11.75 -4.08
C ARG A 125 -13.01 -11.45 -4.23
N THR A 126 -12.38 -11.99 -5.27
CA THR A 126 -10.97 -11.73 -5.56
C THR A 126 -10.73 -10.24 -5.82
N PHE A 127 -11.56 -9.60 -6.64
CA PHE A 127 -11.45 -8.15 -6.87
C PHE A 127 -11.69 -7.34 -5.59
N SER A 128 -12.68 -7.72 -4.78
CA SER A 128 -12.98 -7.02 -3.52
C SER A 128 -11.83 -7.15 -2.53
N ALA A 129 -11.23 -8.33 -2.40
CA ALA A 129 -10.07 -8.57 -1.56
C ALA A 129 -8.83 -7.81 -2.05
N GLN A 130 -8.60 -7.74 -3.38
CA GLN A 130 -7.50 -6.96 -3.96
C GLN A 130 -7.66 -5.47 -3.68
N LEU A 131 -8.87 -4.94 -3.86
CA LEU A 131 -9.16 -3.55 -3.57
C LEU A 131 -9.01 -3.26 -2.07
N GLN A 132 -9.52 -4.16 -1.22
CA GLN A 132 -9.38 -4.08 0.23
C GLN A 132 -7.93 -3.93 0.67
N SER A 133 -7.08 -4.88 0.25
CA SER A 133 -5.65 -4.89 0.56
C SER A 133 -4.96 -3.60 0.09
N CYS A 134 -5.31 -3.09 -1.09
CA CYS A 134 -4.77 -1.82 -1.56
C CYS A 134 -5.19 -0.63 -0.68
N LEU A 135 -6.46 -0.56 -0.28
CA LEU A 135 -6.98 0.49 0.59
C LEU A 135 -6.34 0.45 1.97
N ASP A 136 -6.13 -0.74 2.53
CA ASP A 136 -5.49 -0.93 3.83
C ASP A 136 -4.03 -0.45 3.79
N THR A 137 -3.26 -0.88 2.78
CA THR A 137 -1.88 -0.42 2.58
C THR A 137 -1.82 1.10 2.43
N LEU A 138 -2.71 1.69 1.63
CA LEU A 138 -2.77 3.14 1.48
C LEU A 138 -3.08 3.86 2.80
N GLN A 139 -4.00 3.34 3.61
CA GLN A 139 -4.28 3.89 4.94
C GLN A 139 -3.03 3.86 5.84
N LEU A 140 -2.34 2.72 5.90
CA LEU A 140 -1.11 2.55 6.68
C LEU A 140 0.00 3.48 6.21
N THR A 141 0.19 3.63 4.88
CA THR A 141 1.17 4.55 4.30
C THR A 141 0.87 6.00 4.71
N VAL A 142 -0.38 6.44 4.58
CA VAL A 142 -0.76 7.83 4.91
C VAL A 142 -0.61 8.12 6.40
N GLN A 143 -1.04 7.20 7.27
CA GLN A 143 -0.87 7.36 8.72
C GLN A 143 0.61 7.42 9.10
N THR A 144 1.45 6.58 8.48
CA THR A 144 2.91 6.61 8.68
C THR A 144 3.48 7.97 8.26
N ALA A 145 3.14 8.46 7.06
CA ALA A 145 3.59 9.75 6.57
C ALA A 145 3.15 10.91 7.50
N GLN A 146 1.90 10.91 7.96
CA GLN A 146 1.40 11.93 8.89
C GLN A 146 2.17 11.94 10.22
N LEU A 147 2.42 10.77 10.80
CA LEU A 147 3.17 10.66 12.05
C LEU A 147 4.63 11.08 11.87
N ARG A 148 5.24 10.78 10.71
CA ARG A 148 6.60 11.23 10.35
C ARG A 148 6.71 12.75 10.28
N VAL A 149 5.73 13.40 9.65
CA VAL A 149 5.64 14.87 9.58
C VAL A 149 5.54 15.45 10.99
N GLN A 150 4.66 14.91 11.85
CA GLN A 150 4.54 15.34 13.24
C GLN A 150 5.84 15.13 14.05
N LEU A 151 6.57 14.04 13.78
CA LEU A 151 7.84 13.75 14.45
C LEU A 151 8.98 14.69 14.05
N ARG A 152 8.90 15.32 12.87
CA ARG A 152 9.89 16.27 12.38
C ARG A 152 9.60 17.70 12.77
N ASP A 153 8.35 18.02 13.11
CA ASP A 153 7.99 19.34 13.58
C ASP A 153 8.81 19.72 14.84
N GLU A 154 9.55 20.81 14.73
CA GLU A 154 10.42 21.33 15.80
C GLU A 154 9.60 21.93 16.94
N LEU A 155 8.34 22.29 16.70
CA LEU A 155 7.43 22.90 17.67
C LEU A 155 6.69 21.87 18.54
N VAL A 156 6.81 20.58 18.23
CA VAL A 156 6.17 19.49 18.98
C VAL A 156 6.87 19.27 20.32
N SER A 157 6.10 19.30 21.41
CA SER A 157 6.61 19.09 22.76
C SER A 157 7.23 17.69 22.93
N VAL A 158 8.10 17.51 23.92
CA VAL A 158 8.70 16.19 24.22
C VAL A 158 7.63 15.13 24.49
N GLN A 159 6.56 15.50 25.22
CA GLN A 159 5.45 14.61 25.56
C GLN A 159 4.63 14.22 24.32
N ASP A 160 4.41 15.16 23.40
CA ASP A 160 3.74 14.90 22.13
C ASP A 160 4.61 14.01 21.22
N ARG A 161 5.94 14.23 21.20
CA ARG A 161 6.89 13.36 20.49
C ARG A 161 6.85 11.91 20.99
N GLU A 162 6.81 11.71 22.30
CA GLU A 162 6.65 10.36 22.89
C GLU A 162 5.29 9.74 22.57
N CYS A 163 4.23 10.55 22.46
CA CYS A 163 2.93 10.09 21.99
C CYS A 163 2.98 9.65 20.53
N VAL A 164 3.61 10.44 19.65
CA VAL A 164 3.80 10.11 18.23
C VAL A 164 4.63 8.83 18.06
N MET A 165 5.70 8.65 18.85
CA MET A 165 6.50 7.42 18.82
C MET A 165 5.71 6.18 19.26
N ARG A 166 4.84 6.30 20.26
CA ARG A 166 3.93 5.22 20.65
C ARG A 166 2.96 4.87 19.53
N LYS A 167 2.36 5.87 18.90
CA LYS A 167 1.48 5.68 17.74
C LYS A 167 2.20 5.01 16.56
N LEU A 168 3.44 5.39 16.27
CA LEU A 168 4.25 4.71 15.25
C LEU A 168 4.52 3.25 15.61
N HIS A 169 4.83 2.96 16.88
CA HIS A 169 5.04 1.58 17.32
C HIS A 169 3.78 0.73 17.23
N ASP A 170 2.62 1.29 17.55
CA ASP A 170 1.34 0.61 17.38
C ASP A 170 1.04 0.38 15.89
N LEU A 171 1.32 1.38 15.04
CA LEU A 171 1.18 1.26 13.59
C LEU A 171 2.15 0.21 12.99
N GLU A 172 3.38 0.10 13.49
CA GLU A 172 4.32 -0.96 13.10
C GLU A 172 3.72 -2.35 13.34
N LYS A 173 3.04 -2.56 14.48
CA LYS A 173 2.36 -3.83 14.79
C LYS A 173 1.20 -4.08 13.83
N GLU A 174 0.42 -3.05 13.49
CA GLU A 174 -0.67 -3.16 12.52
C GLU A 174 -0.13 -3.52 11.12
N ILE A 175 0.95 -2.88 10.67
CA ILE A 175 1.60 -3.19 9.39
C ILE A 175 2.18 -4.61 9.40
N GLN A 176 2.80 -5.04 10.50
CA GLN A 176 3.32 -6.40 10.63
C GLN A 176 2.20 -7.44 10.58
N ALA A 177 1.09 -7.20 11.28
CA ALA A 177 -0.07 -8.09 11.23
C ALA A 177 -0.64 -8.19 9.80
N HIS A 178 -0.69 -7.07 9.07
CA HIS A 178 -1.10 -7.05 7.66
C HIS A 178 -0.14 -7.83 6.76
N LEU A 179 1.17 -7.70 6.97
CA LEU A 179 2.20 -8.47 6.26
C LEU A 179 2.08 -9.99 6.52
N ASP A 180 1.84 -10.39 7.76
CA ASP A 180 1.67 -11.79 8.14
C ASP A 180 0.43 -12.39 7.47
N LEU A 181 -0.70 -11.69 7.52
CA LEU A 181 -1.94 -12.09 6.84
C LEU A 181 -1.76 -12.17 5.32
N THR A 182 -1.07 -11.21 4.72
CA THR A 182 -0.79 -11.20 3.27
C THR A 182 0.09 -12.37 2.88
N THR A 183 1.08 -12.71 3.71
CA THR A 183 1.97 -13.86 3.52
C THR A 183 1.19 -15.18 3.60
N GLU A 184 0.27 -15.30 4.55
CA GLU A 184 -0.63 -16.46 4.66
C GLU A 184 -1.49 -16.59 3.39
N HIS A 185 -2.12 -15.49 2.95
CA HIS A 185 -2.92 -15.48 1.73
C HIS A 185 -2.12 -15.83 0.47
N LEU A 186 -0.86 -15.39 0.37
CA LEU A 186 0.04 -15.78 -0.72
C LEU A 186 0.29 -17.28 -0.72
N LYS A 187 0.60 -17.85 0.44
CA LYS A 187 0.86 -19.29 0.60
C LYS A 187 -0.37 -20.12 0.22
N THR A 188 -1.55 -19.74 0.70
CA THR A 188 -2.80 -20.41 0.33
C THR A 188 -3.09 -20.30 -1.17
N THR A 189 -2.81 -19.14 -1.78
CA THR A 189 -3.04 -18.93 -3.21
C THR A 189 -2.10 -19.79 -4.05
N HIS A 190 -0.80 -19.83 -3.73
CA HIS A 190 0.17 -20.70 -4.41
C HIS A 190 -0.20 -22.18 -4.30
N SER A 191 -0.55 -22.65 -3.10
CA SER A 191 -0.95 -24.04 -2.91
C SER A 191 -2.20 -24.41 -3.74
N ARG A 192 -3.16 -23.48 -3.92
CA ARG A 192 -4.31 -23.70 -4.80
C ARG A 192 -3.92 -23.73 -6.28
N ILE A 193 -2.96 -22.93 -6.70
CA ILE A 193 -2.44 -22.95 -8.08
C ILE A 193 -1.80 -24.31 -8.34
N GLU A 194 -0.89 -24.75 -7.46
CA GLU A 194 -0.21 -26.06 -7.56
C GLU A 194 -1.23 -27.21 -7.67
N GLN A 195 -2.25 -27.23 -6.81
CA GLN A 195 -3.30 -28.25 -6.86
C GLN A 195 -4.10 -28.26 -8.17
N LEU A 196 -4.36 -27.10 -8.76
CA LEU A 196 -5.11 -27.02 -10.03
C LEU A 196 -4.22 -27.37 -11.23
N GLU A 197 -2.94 -27.04 -11.17
CA GLU A 197 -1.95 -27.41 -12.18
C GLU A 197 -1.69 -28.93 -12.17
N GLU A 198 -1.63 -29.56 -10.99
CA GLU A 198 -1.47 -31.02 -10.85
C GLU A 198 -2.68 -31.80 -11.40
N ASN A 199 -3.88 -31.24 -11.28
CA ASN A 199 -5.12 -31.86 -11.76
C ASN A 199 -5.55 -31.37 -13.15
N HIS A 200 -4.65 -30.66 -13.87
CA HIS A 200 -4.95 -30.00 -15.15
C HIS A 200 -5.49 -30.96 -16.20
N ASP A 201 -6.75 -30.76 -16.61
CA ASP A 201 -7.44 -31.57 -17.61
C ASP A 201 -7.49 -30.90 -19.00
N GLY A 202 -6.80 -29.77 -19.17
CA GLY A 202 -6.83 -28.98 -20.40
C GLY A 202 -8.11 -28.19 -20.63
N SER A 203 -9.02 -28.11 -19.64
CA SER A 203 -10.27 -27.35 -19.80
C SER A 203 -10.03 -25.83 -19.79
N PRO A 204 -10.71 -25.07 -20.67
CA PRO A 204 -10.68 -23.62 -20.67
C PRO A 204 -11.10 -23.00 -19.33
N GLU A 205 -12.00 -23.66 -18.61
CA GLU A 205 -12.46 -23.23 -17.28
C GLU A 205 -11.35 -23.33 -16.22
N MET A 206 -10.54 -24.39 -16.26
CA MET A 206 -9.41 -24.55 -15.35
C MET A 206 -8.29 -23.55 -15.66
N ASP A 207 -7.97 -23.33 -16.93
CA ASP A 207 -7.01 -22.30 -17.36
C ASP A 207 -7.41 -20.91 -16.87
N GLN A 208 -8.70 -20.61 -16.94
CA GLN A 208 -9.22 -19.34 -16.47
C GLN A 208 -9.10 -19.21 -14.94
N ALA A 209 -9.35 -20.29 -14.19
CA ALA A 209 -9.23 -20.30 -12.73
C ALA A 209 -7.77 -20.11 -12.28
N ILE A 210 -6.82 -20.79 -12.94
CA ILE A 210 -5.37 -20.65 -12.69
C ILE A 210 -4.93 -19.20 -12.94
N ASN A 211 -5.33 -18.62 -14.08
CA ASN A 211 -4.99 -17.24 -14.41
C ASN A 211 -5.54 -16.23 -13.38
N GLU A 212 -6.77 -16.43 -12.89
CA GLU A 212 -7.33 -15.58 -11.83
C GLU A 212 -6.56 -15.70 -10.50
N LEU A 213 -6.12 -16.91 -10.13
CA LEU A 213 -5.30 -17.13 -8.94
C LEU A 213 -3.89 -16.56 -9.09
N GLN A 214 -3.26 -16.69 -10.26
CA GLN A 214 -1.96 -16.08 -10.55
C GLN A 214 -2.04 -14.56 -10.42
N LYS A 215 -3.09 -13.94 -10.97
CA LYS A 215 -3.34 -12.51 -10.82
C LYS A 215 -3.56 -12.10 -9.36
N ARG A 216 -4.18 -12.97 -8.56
CA ARG A 216 -4.31 -12.75 -7.11
C ARG A 216 -2.96 -12.81 -6.41
N ALA A 217 -2.11 -13.78 -6.75
CA ALA A 217 -0.77 -13.91 -6.19
C ALA A 217 0.10 -12.69 -6.50
N GLU A 218 0.13 -12.24 -7.76
CA GLU A 218 0.86 -11.03 -8.17
C GLU A 218 0.41 -9.80 -7.36
N ASN A 219 -0.90 -9.64 -7.18
CA ASN A 219 -1.43 -8.53 -6.38
C ASN A 219 -1.04 -8.58 -4.91
N LEU A 220 -1.10 -9.76 -4.28
CA LEU A 220 -0.69 -9.92 -2.90
C LEU A 220 0.83 -9.70 -2.73
N GLN A 221 1.64 -10.13 -3.70
CA GLN A 221 3.09 -9.90 -3.67
C GLN A 221 3.42 -8.41 -3.76
N ASN A 222 2.77 -7.69 -4.67
CA ASN A 222 2.92 -6.25 -4.78
C ASN A 222 2.47 -5.54 -3.48
N ASP A 223 1.43 -6.06 -2.82
CA ASP A 223 0.95 -5.52 -1.53
C ASP A 223 1.94 -5.77 -0.39
N GLN A 224 2.54 -6.95 -0.35
CA GLN A 224 3.60 -7.31 0.59
C GLN A 224 4.81 -6.38 0.44
N VAL A 225 5.25 -6.14 -0.81
CA VAL A 225 6.36 -5.23 -1.10
C VAL A 225 6.03 -3.81 -0.64
N ALA A 226 4.84 -3.30 -0.97
CA ALA A 226 4.41 -1.96 -0.57
C ALA A 226 4.33 -1.83 0.96
N SER A 227 3.70 -2.78 1.64
CA SER A 227 3.57 -2.79 3.11
C SER A 227 4.93 -2.92 3.80
N GLY A 228 5.86 -3.70 3.24
CA GLY A 228 7.22 -3.83 3.75
C GLY A 228 8.00 -2.52 3.67
N VAL A 229 7.80 -1.74 2.60
CA VAL A 229 8.37 -0.39 2.46
C VAL A 229 7.81 0.55 3.54
N VAL A 230 6.49 0.51 3.78
CA VAL A 230 5.86 1.32 4.85
C VAL A 230 6.38 0.93 6.23
N PHE A 231 6.51 -0.38 6.49
CA PHE A 231 7.05 -0.90 7.75
C PHE A 231 8.47 -0.38 8.00
N ALA A 232 9.36 -0.53 7.02
CA ALA A 232 10.74 -0.07 7.13
C ALA A 232 10.83 1.44 7.40
N GLN A 233 9.92 2.23 6.84
CA GLN A 233 9.87 3.68 7.07
C GLN A 233 9.33 4.05 8.45
N ALA A 234 8.30 3.35 8.94
CA ALA A 234 7.77 3.52 10.28
C ALA A 234 8.87 3.21 11.31
N GLU A 235 9.56 2.08 11.14
CA GLU A 235 10.66 1.63 11.98
C GLU A 235 11.85 2.60 11.93
N SER A 236 12.26 3.02 10.74
CA SER A 236 13.28 4.06 10.51
C SER A 236 12.97 5.34 11.27
N SER A 237 11.70 5.79 11.20
CA SER A 237 11.28 7.05 11.81
C SER A 237 11.16 6.96 13.33
N ARG A 238 10.74 5.81 13.86
CA ARG A 238 10.70 5.57 15.30
C ARG A 238 12.09 5.39 15.90
N SER A 239 12.97 4.67 15.21
CA SER A 239 14.34 4.41 15.65
C SER A 239 15.25 5.64 15.53
N GLY A 240 14.87 6.64 14.73
CA GLY A 240 15.69 7.80 14.41
C GLY A 240 16.75 7.51 13.34
N ILE A 241 16.68 6.36 12.67
CA ILE A 241 17.64 5.91 11.66
C ILE A 241 17.07 6.15 10.26
N ASP A 242 17.61 7.10 9.53
CA ASP A 242 17.25 7.46 8.14
C ASP A 242 18.36 6.97 7.18
N ILE A 243 18.13 5.86 6.48
CA ILE A 243 19.07 5.30 5.50
C ILE A 243 18.53 5.53 4.09
N GLY A 244 19.27 6.31 3.32
CA GLY A 244 19.04 6.57 1.91
C GLY A 244 19.55 5.42 1.05
N LYS A 245 20.30 5.76 -0.01
CA LYS A 245 20.64 4.80 -1.06
C LYS A 245 21.85 3.93 -0.66
N VAL A 246 21.74 2.61 -0.74
CA VAL A 246 22.86 1.68 -0.53
C VAL A 246 23.07 0.86 -1.80
N VAL A 247 24.28 0.89 -2.35
CA VAL A 247 24.67 0.20 -3.59
C VAL A 247 25.89 -0.68 -3.31
N THR A 248 25.77 -1.98 -3.58
CA THR A 248 26.88 -2.93 -3.47
C THR A 248 27.11 -3.61 -4.83
N SER A 249 28.38 -3.74 -5.25
CA SER A 249 28.77 -4.45 -6.47
C SER A 249 30.03 -5.30 -6.24
N ASP A 250 30.32 -6.21 -7.16
CA ASP A 250 31.59 -6.96 -7.22
C ASP A 250 31.95 -7.67 -5.91
N ASN A 251 31.02 -8.46 -5.35
CA ASN A 251 31.22 -9.21 -4.12
C ASN A 251 31.55 -8.33 -2.88
N SER A 252 31.04 -7.10 -2.87
CA SER A 252 31.20 -6.16 -1.75
C SER A 252 30.04 -6.24 -0.75
N ASN A 253 30.31 -5.86 0.50
CA ASN A 253 29.35 -5.86 1.60
C ASN A 253 29.17 -4.45 2.18
N ALA A 254 27.93 -4.07 2.49
CA ALA A 254 27.62 -2.83 3.20
C ALA A 254 26.70 -3.13 4.38
N TYR A 255 27.17 -2.81 5.58
CA TYR A 255 26.41 -2.93 6.83
C TYR A 255 26.02 -1.53 7.27
N VAL A 256 24.73 -1.18 7.15
CA VAL A 256 24.24 0.16 7.46
C VAL A 256 23.15 0.08 8.52
N GLY A 257 23.31 0.74 9.67
CA GLY A 257 22.31 0.71 10.75
C GLY A 257 22.87 0.78 12.16
N LEU A 258 22.12 0.25 13.14
CA LEU A 258 22.52 0.08 14.55
C LEU A 258 22.45 -1.42 14.91
N PRO A 259 23.34 -1.99 15.75
CA PRO A 259 23.16 -3.34 16.28
C PRO A 259 22.02 -3.30 17.30
N ALA A 260 21.31 -4.41 17.43
CA ALA A 260 20.22 -4.55 18.41
C ALA A 260 20.66 -4.26 19.86
N SER A 261 21.97 -4.30 20.16
CA SER A 261 22.56 -4.06 21.48
C SER A 261 22.79 -2.59 21.85
N VAL A 262 22.61 -1.63 20.93
CA VAL A 262 22.78 -0.20 21.25
C VAL A 262 21.52 0.32 21.91
N VAL A 263 21.56 0.35 23.25
CA VAL A 263 20.50 0.87 24.12
C VAL A 263 20.66 2.39 24.24
N GLY A 264 20.28 3.13 23.20
CA GLY A 264 20.28 4.59 23.19
C GLY A 264 19.66 5.18 21.93
N ARG A 265 18.92 6.30 22.05
CA ARG A 265 18.35 7.02 20.90
C ARG A 265 19.49 7.68 20.10
N VAL A 266 19.81 7.15 18.93
CA VAL A 266 20.75 7.75 17.98
C VAL A 266 19.97 8.20 16.75
N ASN A 267 19.93 9.51 16.50
CA ASN A 267 19.46 10.02 15.23
C ASN A 267 20.57 9.84 14.19
N LEU A 268 20.46 8.80 13.38
CA LEU A 268 21.45 8.44 12.37
C LEU A 268 20.86 8.77 10.99
N ARG A 269 21.54 9.59 10.19
CA ARG A 269 21.16 9.81 8.79
C ARG A 269 22.31 9.41 7.87
N VAL A 270 22.06 8.42 7.01
CA VAL A 270 22.99 7.95 5.99
C VAL A 270 22.41 8.27 4.62
N LYS A 271 23.04 9.15 3.84
CA LYS A 271 22.49 9.57 2.54
C LYS A 271 22.74 8.57 1.42
N GLU A 272 23.99 8.18 1.24
CA GLU A 272 24.39 7.22 0.20
C GLU A 272 25.59 6.39 0.69
N VAL A 273 25.56 5.09 0.42
CA VAL A 273 26.67 4.16 0.65
C VAL A 273 26.91 3.38 -0.63
N THR A 274 28.14 3.40 -1.12
CA THR A 274 28.55 2.65 -2.32
C THR A 274 29.78 1.81 -1.98
N THR A 275 29.72 0.51 -2.23
CA THR A 275 30.85 -0.42 -2.06
C THR A 275 31.09 -1.22 -3.33
N GLN A 276 32.34 -1.28 -3.78
CA GLN A 276 32.76 -1.95 -5.02
C GLN A 276 34.05 -2.75 -4.79
N ILE A 277 34.37 -3.67 -5.71
CA ILE A 277 35.65 -4.42 -5.77
C ILE A 277 35.96 -5.18 -4.46
N GLY A 278 35.04 -6.03 -4.00
CA GLY A 278 35.21 -6.85 -2.80
C GLY A 278 35.35 -6.06 -1.49
N SER A 279 34.93 -4.79 -1.47
CA SER A 279 35.07 -3.94 -0.29
C SER A 279 34.00 -4.24 0.77
N THR A 280 34.30 -3.91 2.03
CA THR A 280 33.33 -4.00 3.13
C THR A 280 33.20 -2.66 3.82
N SER A 281 31.99 -2.15 3.98
CA SER A 281 31.70 -0.90 4.68
C SER A 281 30.75 -1.11 5.85
N HIS A 282 30.98 -0.36 6.93
CA HIS A 282 30.11 -0.30 8.11
C HIS A 282 29.75 1.17 8.35
N VAL A 283 28.47 1.54 8.23
CA VAL A 283 27.98 2.92 8.36
C VAL A 283 26.81 3.03 9.35
N GLY A 284 26.98 3.76 10.46
CA GLY A 284 26.03 3.78 11.58
C GLY A 284 26.65 3.44 12.93
N VAL A 285 25.92 2.72 13.80
CA VAL A 285 26.47 2.17 15.05
C VAL A 285 26.57 0.66 14.90
N PHE A 286 27.59 0.04 15.49
CA PHE A 286 27.92 -1.39 15.38
C PHE A 286 28.56 -1.83 16.71
N GLY A 287 28.33 -3.09 17.11
CA GLY A 287 28.99 -3.74 18.25
C GLY A 287 30.17 -4.60 17.78
N GLU A 288 30.73 -5.46 18.65
CA GLU A 288 31.87 -6.32 18.26
C GLU A 288 31.56 -7.16 17.01
N ILE A 289 32.32 -6.91 15.94
CA ILE A 289 32.34 -7.71 14.73
C ILE A 289 33.28 -8.88 15.00
N LYS A 290 32.74 -10.09 15.21
CA LYS A 290 33.54 -11.32 15.14
C LYS A 290 33.64 -11.73 13.68
N ILE A 291 34.84 -11.57 13.12
CA ILE A 291 35.25 -12.05 11.80
C ILE A 291 35.41 -13.56 11.84
#